data_AF-A0A3M4M2B0-F1
#
_entry.id   AF-A0A3M4M2B0-F1
#
_cell.length_a   1.000
_cell.length_b   1.000
_cell.length_c   1.000
_cell.angle_alpha   90.00
_cell.angle_beta   90.00
_cell.angle_gamma   90.00
#
_symmetry.space_group_name_H-M   'P 1'
#
loop_
_entity.id
_entity.type
_entity.pdbx_description
1 polymer ?
#
loop_
_entity_poly.entity_id
_entity_poly.type
_entity_poly.pdbx_seq_one_letter_code
_entity_poly.pdbx_strand_id
1 'polypeptide(L)' 'MEIVPMNKVVPDPPQQTLEESLLHVSDLLRCAAATAYETGDCLNGPKRDLAFSVVHLIGMAKTELERSLARVEPR' A
#
# COMPACT_ATOMS: atom_id res chain seq x y z
N MET A 1 42.84 -21.19 -17.15
CA MET A 1 42.52 -20.44 -15.93
C MET A 1 41.09 -19.97 -16.11
N GLU A 2 40.14 -20.87 -15.83
CA GLU A 2 38.73 -20.65 -16.08
C GLU A 2 38.19 -19.77 -14.94
N ILE A 3 37.74 -18.57 -15.27
CA ILE A 3 37.02 -17.70 -14.36
C ILE A 3 35.66 -18.32 -14.04
N VAL A 4 35.57 -19.00 -12.89
CA VAL A 4 34.30 -19.44 -12.32
C VAL A 4 33.41 -18.21 -12.08
N PRO A 5 32.17 -18.16 -12.62
CA PRO A 5 31.26 -17.06 -12.31
C PRO A 5 30.87 -17.16 -10.84
N MET A 6 31.06 -16.05 -10.10
CA MET A 6 30.55 -15.89 -8.75
C MET A 6 29.03 -16.12 -8.77
N ASN A 7 28.58 -17.28 -8.28
CA ASN A 7 27.19 -17.51 -7.91
C ASN A 7 26.72 -16.32 -7.07
N LYS A 8 25.63 -15.67 -7.48
CA LYS A 8 24.90 -14.77 -6.59
C LYS A 8 24.28 -15.63 -5.49
N VAL A 9 24.98 -15.74 -4.35
CA VAL A 9 24.54 -16.43 -3.11
C VAL A 9 23.55 -15.55 -2.33
N VAL A 10 22.69 -14.83 -3.03
CA VAL A 10 21.54 -14.16 -2.41
C VAL A 10 20.33 -14.74 -3.13
N PRO A 11 19.50 -15.55 -2.46
CA PRO A 11 18.21 -15.92 -3.03
C PRO A 11 17.49 -14.62 -3.36
N ASP A 12 17.00 -14.49 -4.59
CA ASP A 12 16.09 -13.40 -4.95
C ASP A 12 15.03 -13.32 -3.85
N PRO A 13 14.72 -12.13 -3.31
CA PRO A 13 13.64 -12.00 -2.35
C PRO A 13 12.42 -12.72 -2.93
N PRO A 14 11.65 -13.48 -2.13
CA PRO A 14 10.50 -14.21 -2.64
C PRO A 14 9.69 -13.25 -3.50
N GLN A 15 9.45 -13.62 -4.76
CA GLN A 15 8.65 -12.81 -5.66
C GLN A 15 7.29 -12.67 -5.00
N GLN A 16 7.02 -11.50 -4.40
CA GLN A 16 5.73 -11.25 -3.76
C GLN A 16 4.65 -11.49 -4.81
N THR A 17 3.70 -12.34 -4.45
CA THR A 17 2.52 -12.55 -5.26
C THR A 17 1.78 -11.23 -5.42
N LEU A 18 1.00 -11.10 -6.49
CA LEU A 18 0.15 -9.93 -6.67
C LEU A 18 -0.77 -9.73 -5.46
N GLU A 19 -1.32 -10.81 -4.91
CA GLU A 19 -2.16 -10.80 -3.71
C GLU A 19 -1.42 -10.19 -2.50
N GLU A 20 -0.22 -10.69 -2.16
CA GLU A 20 0.60 -10.17 -1.07
C GLU A 20 0.96 -8.69 -1.25
N SER A 21 1.23 -8.27 -2.50
CA SER A 21 1.50 -6.86 -2.82
C SER A 21 0.26 -5.98 -2.61
N LEU A 22 -0.91 -6.42 -3.05
CA LEU A 22 -2.17 -5.71 -2.84
C LEU A 22 -2.55 -5.64 -1.35
N LEU A 23 -2.32 -6.72 -0.58
CA LEU A 23 -2.49 -6.71 0.87
C LEU A 23 -1.55 -5.70 1.54
N HIS A 24 -0.28 -5.66 1.13
CA HIS A 24 0.67 -4.67 1.64
C HIS A 24 0.23 -3.22 1.34
N VAL A 25 -0.27 -2.95 0.12
CA VAL A 25 -0.83 -1.64 -0.22
C VAL A 25 -2.05 -1.31 0.65
N SER A 26 -2.89 -2.30 0.99
CA SER A 26 -4.05 -2.09 1.88
C SER A 26 -3.61 -1.62 3.26
N ASP A 27 -2.54 -2.20 3.81
CA ASP A 27 -1.95 -1.77 5.07
C ASP A 27 -1.38 -0.35 4.99
N LEU A 28 -0.68 -0.01 3.89
CA LEU A 28 -0.18 1.35 3.67
C LEU A 28 -1.32 2.38 3.60
N LEU A 29 -2.42 2.06 2.92
CA LEU A 29 -3.59 2.92 2.85
C LEU A 29 -4.22 3.11 4.23
N ARG A 30 -4.29 2.07 5.07
CA ARG A 30 -4.75 2.19 6.46
C ARG A 30 -3.86 3.14 7.27
N CYS A 31 -2.54 3.00 7.18
CA CYS A 31 -1.60 3.89 7.86
C CYS A 31 -1.71 5.34 7.37
N ALA A 32 -1.88 5.55 6.06
CA ALA A 32 -2.09 6.87 5.48
C ALA A 32 -3.39 7.51 5.98
N ALA A 33 -4.48 6.73 6.07
CA ALA A 33 -5.75 7.22 6.59
C ALA A 33 -5.64 7.65 8.06
N ALA A 34 -5.00 6.83 8.90
CA ALA A 34 -4.75 7.17 10.31
C ALA A 34 -3.96 8.47 10.43
N THR A 35 -2.84 8.58 9.70
CA THR A 35 -1.99 9.78 9.68
C THR A 35 -2.78 11.02 9.25
N ALA A 36 -3.58 10.92 8.19
CA ALA A 36 -4.37 12.04 7.69
C ALA A 36 -5.48 12.44 8.68
N TYR A 37 -6.08 11.47 9.38
CA TYR A 37 -7.08 11.71 10.40
C TYR A 37 -6.50 12.42 11.61
N GLU A 38 -5.39 11.91 12.18
CA GLU A 38 -4.69 12.53 13.31
C GLU A 38 -4.17 13.94 12.96
N THR A 39 -3.72 14.12 11.71
CA THR A 39 -3.34 15.44 11.18
C THR A 39 -4.56 16.37 11.14
N GLY A 40 -5.71 15.89 10.68
CA GLY A 40 -6.96 16.64 10.64
C GLY A 40 -7.43 17.08 12.02
N ASP A 41 -7.32 16.21 13.02
CA ASP A 41 -7.69 16.51 14.41
C ASP A 41 -6.81 17.63 15.02
N CYS A 42 -5.56 17.75 14.58
CA CYS A 42 -4.66 18.84 15.00
C CYS A 42 -4.87 20.16 14.23
N LEU A 43 -5.75 20.17 13.22
CA LEU A 43 -5.98 21.31 12.33
C LEU A 43 -7.39 21.89 12.49
N ASN A 44 -7.60 23.11 11.97
CA ASN A 44 -8.89 23.80 11.98
C ASN A 44 -9.17 24.48 10.63
N GLY A 45 -10.46 24.71 10.36
CA GLY A 45 -10.92 25.38 9.14
C GLY A 45 -10.49 24.66 7.86
N PRO A 46 -10.16 25.40 6.78
CA PRO A 46 -9.89 24.81 5.45
C PRO A 46 -8.78 23.76 5.42
N LYS A 47 -7.80 23.83 6.33
CA LYS A 47 -6.71 22.85 6.41
C LYS A 47 -7.20 21.50 6.93
N ARG A 48 -8.15 21.50 7.89
CA ARG A 48 -8.79 20.27 8.36
C ARG A 48 -9.66 19.67 7.25
N ASP A 49 -10.41 20.51 6.54
CA ASP A 49 -11.24 20.06 5.43
C ASP A 49 -10.40 19.39 4.33
N LEU A 50 -9.21 19.94 4.04
CA LEU A 50 -8.25 19.33 3.13
C LEU A 50 -7.72 17.98 3.64
N ALA A 51 -7.35 17.87 4.92
CA ALA A 51 -6.90 16.61 5.52
C ALA A 51 -7.99 15.52 5.45
N PHE A 52 -9.25 15.87 5.74
CA PHE A 52 -10.36 14.93 5.61
C PHE A 52 -10.71 14.59 4.15
N SER A 53 -10.46 15.51 3.21
CA SER A 53 -10.55 15.19 1.78
C SER A 53 -9.53 14.11 1.40
N VAL A 54 -8.31 14.15 1.95
CA VAL A 54 -7.31 13.09 1.76
C VAL A 54 -7.79 11.76 2.33
N VAL A 55 -8.39 11.72 3.52
CA VAL A 55 -8.99 10.50 4.10
C VAL A 55 -10.04 9.91 3.16
N HIS A 56 -10.90 10.75 2.59
CA HIS A 56 -11.91 10.31 1.62
C HIS A 56 -11.27 9.69 0.37
N LEU A 57 -10.25 10.33 -0.21
CA LEU A 57 -9.52 9.80 -1.37
C LEU A 57 -8.83 8.46 -1.07
N ILE A 58 -8.28 8.30 0.14
CA ILE A 58 -7.69 7.03 0.59
C ILE A 58 -8.77 5.93 0.68
N GLY A 59 -9.96 6.25 1.17
CA GLY A 59 -11.10 5.33 1.20
C GLY A 59 -11.53 4.89 -0.21
N MET A 60 -11.53 5.81 -1.17
CA MET A 60 -11.79 5.48 -2.58
C MET A 60 -10.71 4.56 -3.16
N ALA A 61 -9.43 4.85 -2.90
CA ALA A 61 -8.32 4.00 -3.33
C ALA A 61 -8.41 2.59 -2.74
N LYS A 62 -8.77 2.46 -1.46
CA LYS A 62 -8.98 1.17 -0.79
C LYS A 62 -10.11 0.37 -1.44
N THR A 63 -11.20 1.03 -1.82
CA THR A 63 -12.32 0.38 -2.52
C THR A 63 -11.88 -0.22 -3.87
N GLU A 64 -11.07 0.51 -4.65
CA GLU A 64 -10.57 0.00 -5.93
C GLU A 64 -9.53 -1.12 -5.74
N LEU A 65 -8.74 -1.04 -4.67
CA LEU A 65 -7.81 -2.09 -4.28
C LEU A 65 -8.54 -3.38 -3.89
N GLU A 66 -9.60 -3.31 -3.08
CA GLU A 66 -10.43 -4.46 -2.68
C GLU A 66 -11.08 -5.13 -3.89
N ARG A 67 -11.54 -4.36 -4.88
CA ARG A 67 -12.03 -4.91 -6.15
C ARG A 67 -10.93 -5.61 -6.94
N SER A 68 -9.71 -5.12 -6.88
CA SER A 68 -8.56 -5.75 -7.54
C SER A 68 -8.19 -7.06 -6.85
N LEU A 69 -8.18 -7.10 -5.52
CA LEU A 69 -7.92 -8.30 -4.73
C LEU A 69 -8.98 -9.39 -4.99
N ALA A 70 -10.26 -9.02 -5.04
CA ALA A 70 -11.35 -9.94 -5.36
C ALA A 70 -11.25 -10.58 -6.77
N ARG A 71 -10.44 -10.01 -7.68
CA ARG A 71 -10.14 -10.62 -8.99
C ARG A 71 -8.96 -11.58 -8.96
N VAL A 72 -8.12 -11.51 -7.92
CA VAL A 72 -6.93 -12.37 -7.75
C VAL A 72 -7.30 -13.68 -7.04
N GLU A 73 -8.26 -13.65 -6.12
CA GLU A 73 -8.80 -14.86 -5.49
C GLU A 73 -9.41 -15.81 -6.54
N PRO A 74 -8.88 -17.03 -6.74
CA PRO A 74 -9.48 -18.00 -7.64
C PRO A 74 -10.82 -18.48 -7.06
N ARG A 75 -11.90 -18.35 -7.84
CA ARG A 75 -13.23 -18.90 -7.49
C ARG A 75 -13.23 -20.42 -7.43
#